data_AF-A0A136PVI7-F1
#
_entry.id   AF-A0A136PVI7-F1
#
_cell.length_a   1.000
_cell.length_b   1.000
_cell.length_c   1.000
_cell.angle_alpha   90.00
_cell.angle_beta   90.00
_cell.angle_gamma   90.00
#
_symmetry.space_group_name_H-M   'P 1'
#
loop_
_entity.id
_entity.type
_entity.pdbx_description
1 polymer ?
#
loop_
_entity_poly.entity_id
_entity_poly.type
_entity_poly.pdbx_seq_one_letter_code
_entity_poly.pdbx_strand_id
1 'polypeptide(L)'
;MSTLHRSHDGRGQPRARTRRRRLLAGGLVAGSLVAGATGLTGVAGPPGGTDLFGPVLAGSSSVALNPGAVRATGTPRDGDTDRAEPSPPSRPTTQGDRPAGVTLDVPCDPARLIAALVHLDAQGGGVLRLASSCTYVLTEAAADDDRFDGGVRDARETADRLENGENATNTDKSRAELRRENSSGLPVVYHPIEIRGAGATIARDPNAAEFRFFTVRDGGELKLSDVTLRNGRSVAEGGSVHVVHGGSAVLDGVTVTDSVSFSAEGGGGAVFNDGNLVVTDSTFTRNVAAAKTGRGGALLNGGVLTVTGSTFADNRAASTGGGFANFRGAAEVGDSTFRQNQAAQGGGIASFSARTRVWDTEVVGNTAEVGGGVANADATLALRGMTVRDNVATRNGGGISAVKGLLTLDESVVRANVARGNGGGLYVEQSNVPVRRTEVSGNGAVGATSAGGGIHATSGQVSLFASQVTGNRAVRNPGGVHANKLRAAVDDESVIARNQPTNCEGSPTSVGSCFR
;
A
#
# COMPACT_ATOMS: atom_id res chain seq x y z
N MET A 1 -59.79 0.28 -70.20
CA MET A 1 -59.18 0.30 -71.53
C MET A 1 -57.70 0.60 -71.41
N SER A 2 -56.93 0.05 -72.33
CA SER A 2 -55.47 0.06 -72.42
C SER A 2 -54.82 1.46 -72.52
N THR A 3 -53.59 1.57 -71.96
CA THR A 3 -52.32 2.07 -72.57
C THR A 3 -52.19 3.56 -72.99
N LEU A 4 -51.04 4.25 -73.10
CA LEU A 4 -49.58 4.07 -72.91
C LEU A 4 -48.92 5.44 -73.26
N HIS A 5 -47.59 5.58 -73.03
CA HIS A 5 -46.66 6.54 -73.71
C HIS A 5 -46.79 8.05 -73.37
N ARG A 6 -45.80 8.95 -73.48
CA ARG A 6 -44.32 8.99 -73.73
C ARG A 6 -43.83 10.44 -73.39
N SER A 7 -42.55 10.85 -73.32
CA SER A 7 -41.24 10.27 -72.92
C SER A 7 -40.11 11.29 -73.21
N HIS A 8 -39.09 11.44 -72.34
CA HIS A 8 -37.66 11.70 -72.64
C HIS A 8 -36.87 11.76 -71.31
N ASP A 9 -35.75 11.10 -71.06
CA ASP A 9 -34.46 10.89 -71.77
C ASP A 9 -33.41 12.00 -71.48
N GLY A 10 -32.18 11.58 -71.19
CA GLY A 10 -31.13 12.40 -70.57
C GLY A 10 -30.07 11.55 -69.86
N ARG A 11 -29.12 10.98 -70.62
CA ARG A 11 -28.13 10.01 -70.14
C ARG A 11 -26.85 10.67 -69.57
N GLY A 12 -26.30 10.09 -68.51
CA GLY A 12 -24.93 10.29 -68.05
C GLY A 12 -24.45 9.07 -67.24
N GLN A 13 -23.46 8.33 -67.76
CA GLN A 13 -23.06 7.01 -67.25
C GLN A 13 -21.96 7.05 -66.13
N PRO A 14 -21.74 5.93 -65.39
CA PRO A 14 -21.23 5.98 -64.02
C PRO A 14 -19.72 5.77 -63.87
N ARG A 15 -19.17 6.04 -62.66
CA ARG A 15 -17.85 5.57 -62.25
C ARG A 15 -17.79 4.90 -60.86
N ALA A 16 -17.24 3.69 -60.90
CA ALA A 16 -16.39 3.03 -59.89
C ALA A 16 -16.90 2.79 -58.45
N ARG A 17 -17.08 1.50 -58.16
CA ARG A 17 -17.17 0.90 -56.82
C ARG A 17 -15.97 1.25 -55.92
N THR A 18 -16.23 1.58 -54.65
CA THR A 18 -15.26 1.42 -53.55
C THR A 18 -15.81 0.46 -52.50
N ARG A 19 -15.07 -0.62 -52.21
CA ARG A 19 -15.43 -1.62 -51.20
C ARG A 19 -15.25 -1.03 -49.78
N ARG A 20 -16.34 -0.81 -49.04
CA ARG A 20 -16.24 -0.66 -47.57
C ARG A 20 -15.93 -2.02 -46.96
N ARG A 21 -14.65 -2.28 -46.65
CA ARG A 21 -14.25 -3.41 -45.80
C ARG A 21 -14.79 -3.16 -44.39
N ARG A 22 -15.49 -4.13 -43.82
CA ARG A 22 -15.74 -4.19 -42.37
C ARG A 22 -14.37 -4.37 -41.70
N LEU A 23 -13.98 -3.42 -40.84
CA LEU A 23 -12.89 -3.60 -39.91
C LEU A 23 -13.49 -4.05 -38.57
N LEU A 24 -13.10 -5.24 -38.14
CA LEU A 24 -13.35 -5.71 -36.78
C LEU A 24 -12.48 -4.87 -35.84
N ALA A 25 -13.09 -4.08 -34.97
CA ALA A 25 -12.40 -3.46 -33.86
C ALA A 25 -12.17 -4.53 -32.78
N GLY A 26 -11.11 -5.33 -32.95
CA GLY A 26 -10.63 -6.22 -31.91
C GLY A 26 -9.94 -5.41 -30.81
N GLY A 27 -10.44 -5.50 -29.58
CA GLY A 27 -9.80 -4.87 -28.43
C GLY A 27 -8.42 -5.48 -28.16
N LEU A 28 -7.44 -4.63 -27.89
CA LEU A 28 -6.11 -5.01 -27.43
C LEU A 28 -5.96 -4.53 -25.98
N VAL A 29 -6.32 -5.39 -25.04
CA VAL A 29 -6.02 -5.20 -23.62
C VAL A 29 -4.51 -5.32 -23.44
N ALA A 30 -3.85 -4.18 -23.22
CA ALA A 30 -2.41 -4.11 -23.01
C ALA A 30 -2.02 -4.55 -21.59
N GLY A 31 -2.21 -5.84 -21.29
CA GLY A 31 -1.58 -6.47 -20.13
C GLY A 31 -0.08 -6.21 -20.18
N SER A 32 0.45 -5.48 -19.20
CA SER A 32 1.87 -5.06 -19.17
C SER A 32 2.79 -6.22 -18.78
N LEU A 33 2.93 -7.19 -19.69
CA LEU A 33 3.95 -8.21 -19.65
C LEU A 33 5.32 -7.57 -19.88
N VAL A 34 6.14 -7.51 -18.84
CA VAL A 34 7.57 -7.22 -18.94
C VAL A 34 8.25 -8.42 -19.62
N ALA A 35 8.27 -8.41 -20.95
CA ALA A 35 8.90 -9.45 -21.76
C ALA A 35 10.43 -9.30 -21.75
N GLY A 36 11.08 -9.93 -20.77
CA GLY A 36 12.52 -10.21 -20.82
C GLY A 36 12.80 -11.47 -21.64
N ALA A 37 13.70 -11.38 -22.63
CA ALA A 37 13.96 -12.47 -23.57
C ALA A 37 14.49 -13.75 -22.89
N THR A 38 13.96 -14.90 -23.30
CA THR A 38 14.34 -16.23 -22.80
C THR A 38 15.66 -16.72 -23.40
N GLY A 39 16.61 -17.09 -22.55
CA GLY A 39 17.76 -17.91 -22.92
C GLY A 39 17.77 -19.19 -22.09
N LEU A 40 17.43 -20.33 -22.69
CA LEU A 40 17.41 -21.65 -22.04
C LEU A 40 18.75 -22.37 -22.22
N THR A 41 19.49 -22.55 -21.14
CA THR A 41 20.44 -23.66 -20.96
C THR A 41 20.42 -24.08 -19.49
N GLY A 42 19.89 -25.27 -19.19
CA GLY A 42 19.92 -25.84 -17.84
C GLY A 42 21.00 -26.91 -17.70
N VAL A 43 21.58 -27.04 -16.51
CA VAL A 43 22.29 -28.24 -16.03
C VAL A 43 21.93 -28.47 -14.56
N ALA A 44 21.93 -29.73 -14.14
CA ALA A 44 21.41 -30.24 -12.87
C ALA A 44 22.17 -29.81 -11.60
N GLY A 45 21.57 -30.11 -10.44
CA GLY A 45 22.24 -30.23 -9.13
C GLY A 45 21.70 -31.47 -8.38
N PRO A 46 21.78 -31.54 -7.03
CA PRO A 46 22.56 -30.73 -6.09
C PRO A 46 23.76 -31.60 -5.59
N PRO A 47 23.92 -32.17 -4.36
CA PRO A 47 23.30 -31.99 -3.03
C PRO A 47 24.27 -31.55 -1.89
N GLY A 48 23.72 -31.04 -0.79
CA GLY A 48 24.29 -31.19 0.57
C GLY A 48 24.92 -29.95 1.25
N GLY A 49 24.58 -29.74 2.53
CA GLY A 49 25.48 -29.03 3.47
C GLY A 49 24.88 -27.90 4.34
N THR A 50 24.31 -28.29 5.50
CA THR A 50 24.34 -27.60 6.81
C THR A 50 23.85 -26.16 7.00
N ASP A 51 22.95 -26.02 7.98
CA ASP A 51 22.68 -24.83 8.77
C ASP A 51 23.94 -24.15 9.33
N LEU A 52 23.87 -22.84 9.57
CA LEU A 52 24.55 -22.19 10.71
C LEU A 52 23.93 -20.80 10.97
N PHE A 53 22.96 -20.74 11.88
CA PHE A 53 22.65 -19.51 12.61
C PHE A 53 23.67 -19.34 13.76
N GLY A 54 24.22 -18.13 13.92
CA GLY A 54 25.10 -17.79 15.03
C GLY A 54 24.93 -16.31 15.38
N PRO A 55 24.60 -15.94 16.64
CA PRO A 55 24.32 -14.55 17.01
C PRO A 55 25.60 -13.78 17.35
N VAL A 56 25.56 -12.45 17.17
CA VAL A 56 26.53 -11.53 17.77
C VAL A 56 25.79 -10.56 18.68
N LEU A 57 25.95 -10.75 19.99
CA LEU A 57 25.61 -9.78 21.03
C LEU A 57 26.89 -9.11 21.52
N ALA A 58 26.83 -7.79 21.69
CA ALA A 58 27.47 -6.95 22.72
C ALA A 58 27.92 -5.60 22.12
N GLY A 59 27.51 -4.50 22.77
CA GLY A 59 27.83 -3.14 22.30
C GLY A 59 26.94 -2.05 22.91
N SER A 60 26.44 -2.24 24.14
CA SER A 60 25.67 -1.22 24.84
C SER A 60 26.57 -0.09 25.35
N SER A 61 26.26 1.15 24.97
CA SER A 61 26.84 2.36 25.58
C SER A 61 25.70 3.27 26.03
N SER A 62 25.51 3.35 27.35
CA SER A 62 24.52 4.20 28.00
C SER A 62 25.03 5.64 28.11
N VAL A 63 24.27 6.60 27.58
CA VAL A 63 24.46 8.03 27.87
C VAL A 63 23.41 8.45 28.88
N ALA A 64 23.83 8.68 30.12
CA ALA A 64 22.95 9.19 31.17
C ALA A 64 22.83 10.71 31.06
N LEU A 65 21.61 11.22 30.92
CA LEU A 65 21.30 12.64 31.05
C LEU A 65 20.96 12.96 32.51
N ASN A 66 21.66 13.94 33.08
CA ASN A 66 21.58 14.30 34.50
C ASN A 66 20.77 15.62 34.64
N PRO A 67 19.63 15.65 35.35
CA PRO A 67 18.80 16.85 35.46
C PRO A 67 19.33 17.81 36.55
N GLY A 68 20.12 18.79 36.14
CA GLY A 68 20.57 19.87 37.03
C GLY A 68 19.52 20.96 37.24
N ALA A 69 19.00 21.09 38.45
CA ALA A 69 18.07 22.16 38.82
C ALA A 69 18.75 23.54 38.84
N VAL A 70 18.10 24.56 38.28
CA VAL A 70 18.49 25.97 38.45
C VAL A 70 17.36 26.73 39.13
N ARG A 71 17.73 27.53 40.13
CA ARG A 71 16.84 28.15 41.12
C ARG A 71 16.59 29.62 40.77
N ALA A 72 15.35 30.08 40.97
CA ALA A 72 14.92 31.44 40.63
C ALA A 72 15.57 32.53 41.51
N THR A 73 15.85 33.70 40.91
CA THR A 73 15.84 35.03 41.56
C THR A 73 15.44 36.10 40.53
N GLY A 74 14.62 37.07 40.93
CA GLY A 74 14.16 38.16 40.06
C GLY A 74 12.84 38.77 40.53
N THR A 75 12.90 39.92 41.21
CA THR A 75 11.76 40.65 41.80
C THR A 75 11.09 41.62 40.81
N PRO A 76 9.82 42.04 41.05
CA PRO A 76 8.96 42.63 40.01
C PRO A 76 9.08 44.15 39.87
N ARG A 77 8.58 44.68 38.74
CA ARG A 77 8.14 46.08 38.57
C ARG A 77 6.88 46.15 37.70
N ASP A 78 6.11 47.20 37.92
CA ASP A 78 4.70 47.31 37.57
C ASP A 78 4.40 47.69 36.10
N GLY A 79 3.24 47.21 35.64
CA GLY A 79 2.22 47.98 34.91
C GLY A 79 2.58 48.64 33.58
N ASP A 80 2.02 48.10 32.49
CA ASP A 80 1.15 48.92 31.63
C ASP A 80 0.04 48.07 30.97
N THR A 81 -0.94 48.75 30.37
CA THR A 81 -2.30 48.27 30.10
C THR A 81 -2.63 47.96 28.63
N ASP A 82 -3.68 47.14 28.46
CA ASP A 82 -4.63 47.13 27.34
C ASP A 82 -4.15 47.07 25.87
N ARG A 83 -4.33 45.89 25.25
CA ARG A 83 -5.49 45.62 24.35
C ARG A 83 -5.44 44.20 23.75
N ALA A 84 -6.48 43.42 24.01
CA ALA A 84 -6.71 42.14 23.32
C ALA A 84 -7.61 42.36 22.08
N GLU A 85 -7.27 41.72 20.96
CA GLU A 85 -8.17 41.62 19.81
C GLU A 85 -9.24 40.53 20.05
N PRO A 86 -10.48 40.71 19.55
CA PRO A 86 -11.59 39.81 19.88
C PRO A 86 -11.61 38.53 19.04
N SER A 87 -11.69 37.39 19.73
CA SER A 87 -11.95 36.09 19.10
C SER A 87 -13.33 36.06 18.40
N PRO A 88 -13.45 35.42 17.22
CA PRO A 88 -14.74 35.30 16.53
C PRO A 88 -15.73 34.39 17.29
N PRO A 89 -17.05 34.62 17.15
CA PRO A 89 -18.05 33.96 17.98
C PRO A 89 -18.17 32.46 17.67
N SER A 90 -18.09 31.64 18.72
CA SER A 90 -18.35 30.21 18.66
C SER A 90 -19.81 29.93 18.26
N ARG A 91 -20.01 29.34 17.07
CA ARG A 91 -21.29 28.68 16.75
C ARG A 91 -21.52 27.54 17.76
N PRO A 92 -22.73 27.38 18.31
CA PRO A 92 -23.03 26.22 19.13
C PRO A 92 -23.04 24.98 18.25
N THR A 93 -22.00 24.15 18.36
CA THR A 93 -22.10 22.77 17.92
C THR A 93 -23.12 22.08 18.81
N THR A 94 -24.28 21.75 18.26
CA THR A 94 -25.14 20.72 18.83
C THR A 94 -24.38 19.41 18.79
N GLN A 95 -23.61 19.17 19.85
CA GLN A 95 -23.09 17.85 20.18
C GLN A 95 -24.31 16.99 20.45
N GLY A 96 -24.79 16.31 19.42
CA GLY A 96 -25.94 15.43 19.54
C GLY A 96 -25.56 14.31 20.51
N ASP A 97 -26.23 14.28 21.65
CA ASP A 97 -26.12 13.19 22.61
C ASP A 97 -26.42 11.87 21.90
N ARG A 98 -25.36 11.12 21.55
CA ARG A 98 -25.49 9.71 21.19
C ARG A 98 -26.12 9.03 22.43
N PRO A 99 -27.24 8.29 22.30
CA PRO A 99 -27.87 7.65 23.45
C PRO A 99 -26.84 6.76 24.16
N ALA A 100 -26.88 6.74 25.49
CA ALA A 100 -25.87 6.08 26.33
C ALA A 100 -25.66 4.62 25.91
N GLY A 101 -24.53 4.36 25.24
CA GLY A 101 -24.26 3.09 24.57
C GLY A 101 -24.22 1.92 25.54
N VAL A 102 -24.94 0.85 25.20
CA VAL A 102 -24.95 -0.38 26.00
C VAL A 102 -23.53 -0.92 26.09
N THR A 103 -23.06 -1.15 27.31
CA THR A 103 -21.70 -1.65 27.58
C THR A 103 -21.79 -3.04 28.18
N LEU A 104 -21.14 -4.03 27.57
CA LEU A 104 -21.13 -5.42 28.03
C LEU A 104 -19.71 -5.88 28.37
N ASP A 105 -19.54 -6.51 29.53
CA ASP A 105 -18.33 -7.24 29.88
C ASP A 105 -18.41 -8.67 29.34
N VAL A 106 -17.40 -9.07 28.55
CA VAL A 106 -17.34 -10.37 27.91
C VAL A 106 -16.38 -11.27 28.71
N PRO A 107 -16.85 -12.32 29.42
CA PRO A 107 -15.96 -13.27 30.09
C PRO A 107 -15.09 -14.01 29.06
N CYS A 108 -14.08 -14.76 29.51
CA CYS A 108 -13.14 -15.45 28.63
C CYS A 108 -13.75 -16.69 27.95
N ASP A 109 -14.69 -16.47 27.02
CA ASP A 109 -15.50 -17.47 26.33
C ASP A 109 -15.86 -16.93 24.92
N PRO A 110 -15.48 -17.62 23.82
CA PRO A 110 -15.77 -17.18 22.45
C PRO A 110 -17.27 -17.15 22.12
N ALA A 111 -18.08 -18.04 22.71
CA ALA A 111 -19.54 -18.03 22.50
C ALA A 111 -20.18 -16.78 23.13
N ARG A 112 -19.62 -16.29 24.24
CA ARG A 112 -20.05 -15.04 24.89
C ARG A 112 -19.66 -13.81 24.10
N LEU A 113 -18.50 -13.82 23.43
CA LEU A 113 -18.12 -12.76 22.49
C LEU A 113 -19.11 -12.65 21.33
N ILE A 114 -19.43 -13.78 20.68
CA ILE A 114 -20.41 -13.82 19.58
C ILE A 114 -21.79 -13.33 20.06
N ALA A 115 -22.28 -13.87 21.19
CA ALA A 115 -23.58 -13.48 21.74
C ALA A 115 -23.66 -11.99 22.12
N ALA A 116 -22.58 -11.41 22.62
CA ALA A 116 -22.52 -9.99 22.97
C ALA A 116 -22.52 -9.09 21.73
N LEU A 117 -21.84 -9.48 20.64
CA LEU A 117 -21.89 -8.76 19.36
C LEU A 117 -23.30 -8.75 18.76
N VAL A 118 -23.95 -9.94 18.67
CA VAL A 118 -25.34 -10.05 18.17
C VAL A 118 -26.30 -9.19 19.00
N HIS A 119 -26.10 -9.10 20.32
CA HIS A 119 -26.92 -8.27 21.20
C HIS A 119 -26.76 -6.77 20.91
N LEU A 120 -25.53 -6.29 20.68
CA LEU A 120 -25.27 -4.89 20.38
C LEU A 120 -25.77 -4.50 18.97
N ASP A 121 -25.55 -5.32 17.95
CA ASP A 121 -26.10 -5.05 16.61
C ASP A 121 -27.64 -5.00 16.64
N ALA A 122 -28.30 -5.87 17.42
CA ALA A 122 -29.75 -5.82 17.62
C ALA A 122 -30.25 -4.58 18.39
N GLN A 123 -29.36 -3.83 19.05
CA GLN A 123 -29.66 -2.63 19.83
C GLN A 123 -29.21 -1.32 19.17
N GLY A 124 -28.62 -1.38 17.96
CA GLY A 124 -28.12 -0.21 17.25
C GLY A 124 -26.70 0.21 17.66
N GLY A 125 -25.94 -0.67 18.29
CA GLY A 125 -24.52 -0.48 18.64
C GLY A 125 -24.23 -0.44 20.15
N GLY A 126 -22.94 -0.36 20.49
CA GLY A 126 -22.47 -0.28 21.88
C GLY A 126 -20.99 -0.60 22.07
N VAL A 127 -20.62 -0.93 23.31
CA VAL A 127 -19.24 -1.16 23.72
C VAL A 127 -19.08 -2.56 24.33
N LEU A 128 -18.11 -3.33 23.86
CA LEU A 128 -17.64 -4.56 24.48
C LEU A 128 -16.33 -4.33 25.23
N ARG A 129 -16.25 -4.85 26.45
CA ARG A 129 -14.99 -4.95 27.21
C ARG A 129 -14.61 -6.42 27.30
N LEU A 130 -13.49 -6.79 26.70
CA LEU A 130 -12.98 -8.16 26.74
C LEU A 130 -12.25 -8.43 28.07
N ALA A 131 -12.24 -9.69 28.49
CA ALA A 131 -11.45 -10.13 29.62
C ALA A 131 -9.95 -9.93 29.33
N SER A 132 -9.27 -9.19 30.20
CA SER A 132 -7.85 -8.83 30.05
C SER A 132 -6.96 -10.05 29.79
N SER A 133 -6.12 -9.96 28.75
CA SER A 133 -5.20 -11.04 28.32
C SER A 133 -5.86 -12.40 28.00
N CYS A 134 -7.18 -12.47 27.81
CA CYS A 134 -7.87 -13.68 27.37
C CYS A 134 -7.53 -14.03 25.91
N THR A 135 -7.62 -15.31 25.53
CA THR A 135 -7.65 -15.73 24.11
C THR A 135 -9.01 -16.33 23.75
N TYR A 136 -9.76 -15.64 22.90
CA TYR A 136 -11.03 -16.07 22.31
C TYR A 136 -10.73 -16.87 21.04
N VAL A 137 -10.77 -18.20 21.12
CA VAL A 137 -10.53 -19.08 19.95
C VAL A 137 -11.85 -19.35 19.24
N LEU A 138 -11.94 -18.96 17.97
CA LEU A 138 -13.07 -19.23 17.09
C LEU A 138 -12.80 -20.51 16.29
N THR A 139 -13.73 -21.46 16.36
CA THR A 139 -13.62 -22.79 15.70
C THR A 139 -14.49 -22.92 14.45
N GLU A 140 -15.39 -21.97 14.21
CA GLU A 140 -16.31 -21.96 13.07
C GLU A 140 -16.65 -20.52 12.68
N ALA A 141 -17.22 -20.37 11.47
CA ALA A 141 -17.77 -19.11 11.02
C ALA A 141 -19.12 -18.83 11.70
N ALA A 142 -19.44 -17.55 11.92
CA ALA A 142 -20.78 -17.14 12.27
C ALA A 142 -21.77 -17.54 11.17
N ALA A 143 -22.99 -17.92 11.56
CA ALA A 143 -24.03 -18.40 10.65
C ALA A 143 -24.71 -17.30 9.82
N ASP A 144 -24.26 -16.04 9.97
CA ASP A 144 -24.78 -14.90 9.22
C ASP A 144 -24.31 -14.97 7.76
N ASP A 145 -25.25 -15.29 6.88
CA ASP A 145 -25.10 -14.98 5.46
C ASP A 145 -24.90 -13.47 5.31
N ASP A 146 -23.70 -13.07 4.92
CA ASP A 146 -23.43 -11.76 4.34
C ASP A 146 -24.22 -11.66 3.02
N ARG A 147 -25.48 -11.24 3.13
CA ARG A 147 -26.42 -11.28 2.01
C ARG A 147 -25.95 -10.33 0.93
N PHE A 148 -25.75 -10.89 -0.25
CA PHE A 148 -25.56 -10.18 -1.51
C PHE A 148 -26.71 -9.17 -1.68
N ASP A 149 -26.43 -7.88 -1.50
CA ASP A 149 -27.42 -6.80 -1.42
C ASP A 149 -27.37 -5.84 -2.63
N GLY A 150 -26.45 -6.03 -3.56
CA GLY A 150 -26.36 -5.24 -4.79
C GLY A 150 -25.73 -3.86 -4.58
N GLY A 151 -24.88 -3.71 -3.56
CA GLY A 151 -24.26 -2.44 -3.19
C GLY A 151 -23.36 -1.84 -4.28
N VAL A 152 -22.91 -0.60 -4.08
CA VAL A 152 -22.09 0.17 -5.04
C VAL A 152 -20.82 -0.58 -5.50
N ARG A 153 -20.30 -1.51 -4.67
CA ARG A 153 -19.20 -2.41 -5.02
C ARG A 153 -19.55 -3.30 -6.23
N ASP A 154 -20.73 -3.92 -6.27
CA ASP A 154 -21.16 -4.76 -7.41
C ASP A 154 -21.27 -3.95 -8.71
N ALA A 155 -21.74 -2.70 -8.61
CA ALA A 155 -21.81 -1.79 -9.75
C ALA A 155 -20.42 -1.34 -10.22
N ARG A 156 -19.49 -1.03 -9.30
CA ARG A 156 -18.11 -0.62 -9.63
C ARG A 156 -17.27 -1.77 -10.15
N GLU A 157 -17.34 -2.96 -9.56
CA GLU A 157 -16.68 -4.15 -10.07
C GLU A 157 -17.25 -4.56 -11.44
N THR A 158 -18.56 -4.42 -11.65
CA THR A 158 -19.14 -4.66 -12.98
C THR A 158 -18.67 -3.62 -14.00
N ALA A 159 -18.55 -2.34 -13.62
CA ALA A 159 -17.95 -1.32 -14.47
C ALA A 159 -16.47 -1.62 -14.79
N ASP A 160 -15.67 -1.98 -13.79
CA ASP A 160 -14.26 -2.36 -13.92
C ASP A 160 -14.07 -3.60 -14.83
N ARG A 161 -14.94 -4.62 -14.71
CA ARG A 161 -14.95 -5.78 -15.62
C ARG A 161 -15.29 -5.35 -17.06
N LEU A 162 -16.30 -4.51 -17.23
CA LEU A 162 -16.71 -4.00 -18.56
C LEU A 162 -15.63 -3.12 -19.21
N GLU A 163 -14.93 -2.28 -18.46
CA GLU A 163 -13.82 -1.46 -18.98
C GLU A 163 -12.60 -2.30 -19.40
N ASN A 164 -12.34 -3.41 -18.71
CA ASN A 164 -11.28 -4.35 -19.08
C ASN A 164 -11.68 -5.37 -20.18
N GLY A 165 -12.92 -5.31 -20.68
CA GLY A 165 -13.42 -6.22 -21.72
C GLY A 165 -13.77 -7.62 -21.22
N GLU A 166 -13.91 -7.80 -19.90
CA GLU A 166 -14.38 -9.05 -19.30
C GLU A 166 -15.91 -9.13 -19.41
N ASN A 167 -16.40 -10.26 -19.92
CA ASN A 167 -17.83 -10.40 -20.23
C ASN A 167 -18.63 -10.53 -18.92
N ALA A 168 -19.63 -9.66 -18.71
CA ALA A 168 -20.45 -9.59 -17.49
C ALA A 168 -21.40 -10.79 -17.26
N THR A 169 -21.11 -11.95 -17.86
CA THR A 169 -21.87 -13.20 -17.76
C THR A 169 -21.18 -14.26 -16.89
N ASN A 170 -20.05 -13.93 -16.23
CA ASN A 170 -19.25 -14.90 -15.49
C ASN A 170 -19.62 -15.00 -13.98
N THR A 171 -20.90 -14.78 -13.66
CA THR A 171 -21.43 -14.74 -12.28
C THR A 171 -22.42 -15.87 -12.00
N ASP A 172 -22.01 -17.11 -12.30
CA ASP A 172 -22.69 -18.34 -11.86
C ASP A 172 -22.00 -18.95 -10.62
N LYS A 173 -21.46 -18.10 -9.72
CA LYS A 173 -20.98 -18.56 -8.41
C LYS A 173 -22.15 -19.15 -7.63
N SER A 174 -22.00 -20.38 -7.16
CA SER A 174 -23.07 -21.03 -6.40
C SER A 174 -23.31 -20.31 -5.07
N ARG A 175 -24.52 -20.38 -4.48
CA ARG A 175 -24.75 -19.81 -3.14
C ARG A 175 -23.79 -20.37 -2.07
N ALA A 176 -23.35 -21.62 -2.22
CA ALA A 176 -22.39 -22.25 -1.31
C ALA A 176 -20.93 -21.77 -1.52
N GLU A 177 -20.66 -21.08 -2.62
CA GLU A 177 -19.37 -20.46 -2.95
C GLU A 177 -19.33 -19.04 -2.39
N LEU A 178 -20.34 -18.23 -2.68
CA LEU A 178 -20.53 -16.89 -2.09
C LEU A 178 -20.51 -16.93 -0.55
N ARG A 179 -21.15 -17.94 0.06
CA ARG A 179 -21.10 -18.18 1.52
C ARG A 179 -19.71 -18.45 2.07
N ARG A 180 -18.84 -19.10 1.31
CA ARG A 180 -17.45 -19.37 1.72
C ARG A 180 -16.58 -18.13 1.52
N GLU A 181 -16.81 -17.36 0.46
CA GLU A 181 -16.10 -16.11 0.18
C GLU A 181 -16.39 -15.02 1.23
N ASN A 182 -17.64 -14.90 1.68
CA ASN A 182 -18.01 -13.88 2.66
C ASN A 182 -17.94 -14.35 4.13
N SER A 183 -17.42 -15.56 4.37
CA SER A 183 -17.40 -16.21 5.68
C SER A 183 -16.60 -15.42 6.73
N SER A 184 -17.26 -15.05 7.83
CA SER A 184 -16.71 -14.30 8.97
C SER A 184 -16.94 -15.08 10.27
N GLY A 185 -15.97 -15.08 11.19
CA GLY A 185 -16.04 -15.77 12.48
C GLY A 185 -16.88 -15.05 13.53
N LEU A 186 -17.10 -13.76 13.34
CA LEU A 186 -17.96 -12.92 14.17
C LEU A 186 -19.07 -12.31 13.29
N PRO A 187 -20.19 -11.86 13.88
CA PRO A 187 -21.27 -11.19 13.15
C PRO A 187 -20.80 -10.02 12.29
N VAL A 188 -21.55 -9.75 11.21
CA VAL A 188 -21.30 -8.63 10.31
C VAL A 188 -21.70 -7.33 11.01
N VAL A 189 -20.78 -6.36 11.06
CA VAL A 189 -20.99 -5.09 11.76
C VAL A 189 -21.82 -4.15 10.88
N TYR A 190 -23.05 -3.86 11.32
CA TYR A 190 -23.97 -2.91 10.68
C TYR A 190 -24.16 -1.63 11.50
N HIS A 191 -23.80 -1.65 12.78
CA HIS A 191 -23.95 -0.52 13.70
C HIS A 191 -22.62 -0.14 14.36
N PRO A 192 -22.56 0.99 15.11
CA PRO A 192 -21.36 1.36 15.85
C PRO A 192 -21.00 0.39 16.98
N ILE A 193 -19.91 -0.35 16.83
CA ILE A 193 -19.39 -1.30 17.82
C ILE A 193 -17.96 -0.92 18.20
N GLU A 194 -17.74 -0.65 19.49
CA GLU A 194 -16.41 -0.49 20.07
C GLU A 194 -16.02 -1.75 20.86
N ILE A 195 -14.86 -2.35 20.57
CA ILE A 195 -14.30 -3.48 21.31
C ILE A 195 -13.00 -3.02 22.00
N ARG A 196 -13.03 -3.01 23.33
CA ARG A 196 -11.87 -2.72 24.19
C ARG A 196 -11.25 -4.04 24.65
N GLY A 197 -10.09 -4.36 24.11
CA GLY A 197 -9.45 -5.66 24.27
C GLY A 197 -8.69 -5.86 25.58
N ALA A 198 -8.11 -4.81 26.16
CA ALA A 198 -7.23 -4.93 27.33
C ALA A 198 -6.15 -6.02 27.15
N GLY A 199 -5.54 -6.08 25.95
CA GLY A 199 -4.53 -7.08 25.58
C GLY A 199 -5.09 -8.46 25.19
N ALA A 200 -6.41 -8.62 25.09
CA ALA A 200 -7.02 -9.87 24.64
C ALA A 200 -6.68 -10.22 23.18
N THR A 201 -6.67 -11.52 22.89
CA THR A 201 -6.49 -12.08 21.56
C THR A 201 -7.79 -12.68 21.05
N ILE A 202 -8.21 -12.32 19.84
CA ILE A 202 -9.20 -13.07 19.05
C ILE A 202 -8.39 -13.91 18.04
N ALA A 203 -8.54 -15.24 18.10
CA ALA A 203 -7.75 -16.17 17.31
C ALA A 203 -8.64 -17.15 16.54
N ARG A 204 -8.20 -17.52 15.34
CA ARG A 204 -8.80 -18.63 14.57
C ARG A 204 -8.14 -19.94 14.98
N ASP A 205 -8.91 -21.00 15.25
CA ASP A 205 -8.32 -22.32 15.44
C ASP A 205 -7.59 -22.76 14.14
N PRO A 206 -6.34 -23.27 14.20
CA PRO A 206 -5.59 -23.67 13.02
C PRO A 206 -6.33 -24.67 12.11
N ASN A 207 -7.15 -25.56 12.68
CA ASN A 207 -7.83 -26.66 11.99
C ASN A 207 -9.25 -26.31 11.55
N ALA A 208 -9.81 -25.19 12.02
CA ALA A 208 -11.13 -24.72 11.61
C ALA A 208 -11.15 -24.34 10.11
N ALA A 209 -12.35 -24.18 9.54
CA ALA A 209 -12.53 -23.67 8.18
C ALA A 209 -12.01 -22.24 8.01
N GLU A 210 -11.77 -21.82 6.76
CA GLU A 210 -11.26 -20.49 6.42
C GLU A 210 -12.37 -19.43 6.57
N PHE A 211 -12.20 -18.53 7.53
CA PHE A 211 -12.99 -17.31 7.73
C PHE A 211 -12.11 -16.15 8.24
N ARG A 212 -12.54 -14.91 7.93
CA ARG A 212 -11.99 -13.68 8.53
C ARG A 212 -12.65 -13.39 9.88
N PHE A 213 -12.15 -12.46 10.68
CA PHE A 213 -12.82 -12.10 11.94
C PHE A 213 -14.00 -11.17 11.71
N PHE A 214 -13.76 -10.03 11.04
CA PHE A 214 -14.73 -8.95 10.90
C PHE A 214 -15.01 -8.61 9.44
N THR A 215 -16.28 -8.40 9.13
CA THR A 215 -16.75 -7.69 7.93
C THR A 215 -17.56 -6.48 8.41
N VAL A 216 -17.21 -5.27 7.96
CA VAL A 216 -17.90 -4.01 8.28
C VAL A 216 -18.64 -3.53 7.05
N ARG A 217 -19.96 -3.42 7.12
CA ARG A 217 -20.85 -3.06 6.01
C ARG A 217 -21.19 -1.57 6.01
N ASP A 218 -21.95 -1.13 5.00
CA ASP A 218 -22.46 0.24 4.89
C ASP A 218 -23.23 0.65 6.17
N GLY A 219 -22.91 1.83 6.69
CA GLY A 219 -23.41 2.32 7.99
C GLY A 219 -22.73 1.74 9.24
N GLY A 220 -21.95 0.65 9.11
CA GLY A 220 -21.21 0.04 10.22
C GLY A 220 -19.98 0.87 10.63
N GLU A 221 -19.76 1.02 11.94
CA GLU A 221 -18.60 1.70 12.53
C GLU A 221 -17.91 0.74 13.52
N LEU A 222 -16.78 0.13 13.14
CA LEU A 222 -16.02 -0.78 14.02
C LEU A 222 -14.81 -0.09 14.64
N LYS A 223 -14.77 0.06 15.96
CA LYS A 223 -13.56 0.47 16.68
C LYS A 223 -12.97 -0.71 17.45
N LEU A 224 -11.71 -1.04 17.19
CA LEU A 224 -10.93 -2.01 17.97
C LEU A 224 -9.80 -1.26 18.71
N SER A 225 -9.74 -1.40 20.04
CA SER A 225 -8.66 -0.87 20.88
C SER A 225 -7.99 -1.99 21.67
N ASP A 226 -6.66 -2.07 21.68
CA ASP A 226 -5.86 -3.03 22.47
C ASP A 226 -6.21 -4.53 22.26
N VAL A 227 -6.46 -4.93 21.00
CA VAL A 227 -6.80 -6.32 20.61
C VAL A 227 -5.70 -6.93 19.72
N THR A 228 -5.39 -8.21 19.92
CA THR A 228 -4.66 -9.01 18.93
C THR A 228 -5.61 -9.85 18.08
N LEU A 229 -5.54 -9.73 16.75
CA LEU A 229 -6.21 -10.61 15.79
C LEU A 229 -5.17 -11.58 15.22
N ARG A 230 -5.37 -12.91 15.40
CA ARG A 230 -4.36 -13.91 15.05
C ARG A 230 -4.90 -15.07 14.20
N ASN A 231 -4.20 -15.39 13.11
CA ASN A 231 -4.48 -16.55 12.23
C ASN A 231 -5.83 -16.45 11.47
N GLY A 232 -6.33 -15.23 11.22
CA GLY A 232 -7.49 -15.02 10.33
C GLY A 232 -7.16 -15.50 8.91
N ARG A 233 -8.07 -16.23 8.26
CA ARG A 233 -7.80 -16.83 6.94
C ARG A 233 -9.02 -16.72 6.05
N SER A 234 -8.98 -15.95 4.97
CA SER A 234 -10.11 -15.80 4.04
C SER A 234 -9.77 -16.28 2.64
N VAL A 235 -10.72 -16.95 1.97
CA VAL A 235 -10.64 -17.26 0.53
C VAL A 235 -10.89 -16.03 -0.35
N ALA A 236 -11.49 -14.98 0.21
CA ALA A 236 -11.65 -13.68 -0.43
C ALA A 236 -10.79 -12.61 0.29
N GLU A 237 -11.09 -11.32 0.08
CA GLU A 237 -10.28 -10.22 0.61
C GLU A 237 -10.33 -10.13 2.15
N GLY A 238 -9.28 -9.55 2.72
CA GLY A 238 -9.18 -9.29 4.16
C GLY A 238 -9.09 -10.57 4.97
N GLY A 239 -7.86 -11.06 5.23
CA GLY A 239 -7.67 -12.31 5.98
C GLY A 239 -8.19 -12.23 7.43
N SER A 240 -8.15 -11.05 8.06
CA SER A 240 -8.69 -10.78 9.40
C SER A 240 -9.84 -9.76 9.39
N VAL A 241 -9.72 -8.67 8.63
CA VAL A 241 -10.73 -7.59 8.59
C VAL A 241 -11.02 -7.18 7.15
N HIS A 242 -12.29 -7.01 6.82
CA HIS A 242 -12.75 -6.42 5.58
C HIS A 242 -13.67 -5.23 5.88
N VAL A 243 -13.24 -4.02 5.51
CA VAL A 243 -14.06 -2.81 5.57
C VAL A 243 -14.65 -2.60 4.18
N VAL A 244 -15.95 -2.81 4.02
CA VAL A 244 -16.65 -2.66 2.75
C VAL A 244 -16.90 -1.17 2.47
N HIS A 245 -17.11 -0.81 1.21
CA HIS A 245 -17.57 0.52 0.83
C HIS A 245 -18.79 0.96 1.66
N GLY A 246 -18.75 2.19 2.18
CA GLY A 246 -19.76 2.73 3.11
C GLY A 246 -19.50 2.39 4.59
N GLY A 247 -18.74 1.34 4.89
CA GLY A 247 -18.30 1.01 6.24
C GLY A 247 -17.11 1.85 6.72
N SER A 248 -16.98 2.00 8.04
CA SER A 248 -15.87 2.70 8.68
C SER A 248 -15.23 1.84 9.78
N ALA A 249 -13.91 1.84 9.90
CA ALA A 249 -13.22 1.18 10.99
C ALA A 249 -12.05 2.00 11.56
N VAL A 250 -11.78 1.79 12.85
CA VAL A 250 -10.66 2.36 13.60
C VAL A 250 -9.92 1.22 14.30
N LEU A 251 -8.62 1.10 14.02
CA LEU A 251 -7.72 0.13 14.65
C LEU A 251 -6.69 0.90 15.48
N ASP A 252 -6.72 0.73 16.80
CA ASP A 252 -6.02 1.55 17.78
C ASP A 252 -5.26 0.64 18.76
N GLY A 253 -3.92 0.65 18.75
CA GLY A 253 -3.13 -0.32 19.53
C GLY A 253 -3.36 -1.79 19.12
N VAL A 254 -3.84 -2.05 17.90
CA VAL A 254 -4.23 -3.39 17.43
C VAL A 254 -3.02 -4.13 16.87
N THR A 255 -2.88 -5.42 17.19
CA THR A 255 -1.92 -6.32 16.52
C THR A 255 -2.65 -7.28 15.60
N VAL A 256 -2.36 -7.28 14.29
CA VAL A 256 -2.86 -8.30 13.35
C VAL A 256 -1.72 -9.17 12.85
N THR A 257 -1.80 -10.47 13.12
CA THR A 257 -0.70 -11.41 12.85
C THR A 257 -1.16 -12.76 12.30
N ASP A 258 -0.26 -13.42 11.56
CA ASP A 258 -0.47 -14.73 10.93
C ASP A 258 -1.68 -14.79 9.98
N SER A 259 -2.17 -13.64 9.51
CA SER A 259 -3.39 -13.59 8.71
C SER A 259 -3.11 -13.85 7.23
N VAL A 260 -4.00 -14.56 6.55
CA VAL A 260 -3.85 -14.93 5.13
C VAL A 260 -5.10 -14.61 4.33
N SER A 261 -4.94 -13.94 3.19
CA SER A 261 -5.97 -13.87 2.14
C SER A 261 -5.53 -14.67 0.92
N PHE A 262 -6.43 -15.51 0.41
CA PHE A 262 -6.26 -16.28 -0.81
C PHE A 262 -7.01 -15.68 -2.01
N SER A 263 -7.58 -14.47 -1.90
CA SER A 263 -8.33 -13.82 -2.99
C SER A 263 -7.49 -13.70 -4.26
N ALA A 264 -8.02 -14.23 -5.37
CA ALA A 264 -7.42 -14.10 -6.69
C ALA A 264 -7.63 -12.72 -7.33
N GLU A 265 -8.57 -11.91 -6.83
CA GLU A 265 -8.95 -10.63 -7.43
C GLU A 265 -8.52 -9.42 -6.58
N GLY A 266 -8.31 -9.63 -5.27
CA GLY A 266 -7.89 -8.60 -4.31
C GLY A 266 -6.67 -8.99 -3.47
N GLY A 267 -6.82 -8.95 -2.15
CA GLY A 267 -5.72 -9.18 -1.20
C GLY A 267 -6.01 -8.59 0.18
N GLY A 268 -5.00 -7.97 0.81
CA GLY A 268 -5.08 -7.54 2.20
C GLY A 268 -4.95 -8.74 3.14
N GLY A 269 -3.75 -9.32 3.22
CA GLY A 269 -3.52 -10.56 3.97
C GLY A 269 -3.96 -10.48 5.43
N ALA A 270 -3.87 -9.29 6.04
CA ALA A 270 -4.58 -8.94 7.27
C ALA A 270 -5.87 -8.17 6.99
N VAL A 271 -5.79 -7.04 6.27
CA VAL A 271 -6.90 -6.09 6.14
C VAL A 271 -7.09 -5.66 4.69
N PHE A 272 -8.33 -5.73 4.22
CA PHE A 272 -8.78 -5.03 3.02
C PHE A 272 -9.71 -3.89 3.39
N ASN A 273 -9.41 -2.69 2.89
CA ASN A 273 -10.25 -1.50 3.07
C ASN A 273 -10.75 -0.97 1.72
N ASP A 274 -12.06 -1.04 1.51
CA ASP A 274 -12.79 -0.39 0.42
C ASP A 274 -13.74 0.74 0.92
N GLY A 275 -13.83 0.90 2.24
CA GLY A 275 -14.53 1.98 2.93
C GLY A 275 -13.58 3.03 3.51
N ASN A 276 -13.78 3.40 4.77
CA ASN A 276 -12.92 4.30 5.52
C ASN A 276 -12.18 3.55 6.65
N LEU A 277 -10.86 3.68 6.70
CA LEU A 277 -10.05 3.02 7.73
C LEU A 277 -9.05 4.00 8.37
N VAL A 278 -9.06 4.06 9.69
CA VAL A 278 -8.02 4.72 10.49
C VAL A 278 -7.22 3.66 11.25
N VAL A 279 -5.90 3.77 11.21
CA VAL A 279 -4.97 2.87 11.88
C VAL A 279 -4.00 3.70 12.72
N THR A 280 -3.91 3.42 14.01
CA THR A 280 -3.08 4.16 14.97
C THR A 280 -2.36 3.19 15.89
N ASP A 281 -1.06 3.42 16.11
CA ASP A 281 -0.19 2.69 17.05
C ASP A 281 -0.29 1.15 16.93
N SER A 282 -0.55 0.65 15.72
CA SER A 282 -0.92 -0.74 15.44
C SER A 282 0.21 -1.51 14.77
N THR A 283 0.23 -2.84 14.95
CA THR A 283 1.27 -3.73 14.40
C THR A 283 0.66 -4.79 13.47
N PHE A 284 1.13 -4.83 12.22
CA PHE A 284 0.80 -5.86 11.25
C PHE A 284 2.03 -6.71 10.98
N THR A 285 2.01 -7.98 11.38
CA THR A 285 3.18 -8.86 11.20
C THR A 285 2.90 -10.28 10.72
N ARG A 286 3.74 -10.74 9.78
CA ARG A 286 3.69 -12.10 9.19
C ARG A 286 2.35 -12.41 8.50
N ASN A 287 1.71 -11.39 7.93
CA ASN A 287 0.49 -11.53 7.16
C ASN A 287 0.80 -11.77 5.67
N VAL A 288 -0.06 -12.50 4.96
CA VAL A 288 0.21 -12.98 3.61
C VAL A 288 -0.98 -12.78 2.66
N ALA A 289 -0.78 -12.04 1.57
CA ALA A 289 -1.64 -12.07 0.39
C ALA A 289 -1.11 -13.15 -0.56
N ALA A 290 -1.68 -14.35 -0.48
CA ALA A 290 -1.09 -15.60 -0.97
C ALA A 290 -1.34 -15.88 -2.47
N ALA A 291 -2.43 -15.37 -3.03
CA ALA A 291 -2.73 -15.53 -4.45
C ALA A 291 -1.68 -14.84 -5.33
N LYS A 292 -1.43 -15.36 -6.55
CA LYS A 292 -0.41 -14.84 -7.49
C LYS A 292 -0.56 -13.34 -7.82
N THR A 293 -1.79 -12.86 -7.84
CA THR A 293 -2.22 -11.47 -8.07
C THR A 293 -2.32 -10.65 -6.79
N GLY A 294 -2.21 -11.30 -5.63
CA GLY A 294 -2.47 -10.79 -4.29
C GLY A 294 -1.63 -9.56 -3.93
N ARG A 295 -2.32 -8.54 -3.43
CA ARG A 295 -1.78 -7.21 -3.11
C ARG A 295 -1.93 -6.92 -1.62
N GLY A 296 -1.02 -6.13 -1.03
CA GLY A 296 -1.10 -5.73 0.38
C GLY A 296 -0.94 -6.93 1.31
N GLY A 297 0.30 -7.37 1.55
CA GLY A 297 0.58 -8.55 2.36
C GLY A 297 0.04 -8.43 3.78
N ALA A 298 0.12 -7.24 4.39
CA ALA A 298 -0.76 -6.86 5.49
C ALA A 298 -2.01 -6.14 5.01
N LEU A 299 -1.86 -4.94 4.42
CA LEU A 299 -2.98 -4.04 4.17
C LEU A 299 -3.11 -3.69 2.68
N LEU A 300 -4.30 -3.90 2.13
CA LEU A 300 -4.72 -3.41 0.81
C LEU A 300 -5.77 -2.32 0.97
N ASN A 301 -5.55 -1.17 0.33
CA ASN A 301 -6.50 -0.06 0.30
C ASN A 301 -7.04 0.19 -1.12
N GLY A 302 -8.36 0.11 -1.27
CA GLY A 302 -9.15 0.63 -2.39
C GLY A 302 -10.03 1.83 -2.02
N GLY A 303 -10.23 2.09 -0.72
CA GLY A 303 -11.01 3.20 -0.18
C GLY A 303 -10.15 4.38 0.32
N VAL A 304 -10.53 4.94 1.47
CA VAL A 304 -9.82 6.01 2.17
C VAL A 304 -9.12 5.44 3.41
N LEU A 305 -7.82 5.72 3.54
CA LEU A 305 -6.98 5.23 4.63
C LEU A 305 -6.16 6.34 5.28
N THR A 306 -6.13 6.35 6.61
CA THR A 306 -5.14 7.07 7.42
C THR A 306 -4.38 6.08 8.30
N VAL A 307 -3.05 6.16 8.31
CA VAL A 307 -2.16 5.35 9.17
C VAL A 307 -1.19 6.26 9.90
N THR A 308 -1.05 6.08 11.22
CA THR A 308 -0.08 6.81 12.06
C THR A 308 0.56 5.86 13.08
N GLY A 309 1.83 6.08 13.46
CA GLY A 309 2.48 5.38 14.58
C GLY A 309 2.67 3.88 14.41
N SER A 310 2.47 3.33 13.21
CA SER A 310 2.19 1.91 13.01
C SER A 310 3.36 1.13 12.39
N THR A 311 3.44 -0.17 12.70
CA THR A 311 4.50 -1.06 12.23
C THR A 311 3.97 -2.15 11.30
N PHE A 312 4.58 -2.27 10.12
CA PHE A 312 4.34 -3.33 9.15
C PHE A 312 5.63 -4.15 8.99
N ALA A 313 5.66 -5.35 9.58
CA ALA A 313 6.86 -6.17 9.69
C ALA A 313 6.69 -7.59 9.12
N ASP A 314 7.61 -8.04 8.28
CA ASP A 314 7.68 -9.46 7.85
C ASP A 314 6.44 -9.94 7.05
N ASN A 315 5.68 -9.02 6.44
CA ASN A 315 4.48 -9.33 5.65
C ASN A 315 4.83 -9.60 4.18
N ARG A 316 3.99 -10.40 3.50
CA ARG A 316 4.27 -10.88 2.14
C ARG A 316 3.06 -10.75 1.20
N ALA A 317 3.27 -10.12 0.05
CA ALA A 317 2.37 -10.18 -1.09
C ALA A 317 3.03 -11.00 -2.21
N ALA A 318 2.26 -11.72 -3.03
CA ALA A 318 2.81 -12.33 -4.24
C ALA A 318 3.00 -11.29 -5.37
N SER A 319 2.18 -10.23 -5.40
CA SER A 319 2.19 -9.20 -6.44
C SER A 319 2.74 -7.86 -5.94
N THR A 320 1.96 -7.06 -5.22
CA THR A 320 2.34 -5.67 -4.87
C THR A 320 2.15 -5.34 -3.40
N GLY A 321 3.07 -4.56 -2.83
CA GLY A 321 2.98 -4.02 -1.46
C GLY A 321 3.07 -5.10 -0.39
N GLY A 322 4.28 -5.50 -0.02
CA GLY A 322 4.46 -6.58 0.97
C GLY A 322 3.90 -6.19 2.34
N GLY A 323 4.20 -4.98 2.80
CA GLY A 323 3.50 -4.36 3.93
C GLY A 323 2.15 -3.79 3.48
N PHE A 324 2.20 -2.76 2.64
CA PHE A 324 1.03 -1.96 2.26
C PHE A 324 0.94 -1.76 0.74
N ALA A 325 -0.28 -1.90 0.20
CA ALA A 325 -0.62 -1.52 -1.17
C ALA A 325 -1.81 -0.55 -1.19
N ASN A 326 -1.64 0.61 -1.82
CA ASN A 326 -2.72 1.49 -2.23
C ASN A 326 -3.03 1.24 -3.73
N PHE A 327 -4.26 0.84 -4.04
CA PHE A 327 -4.69 0.54 -5.41
C PHE A 327 -6.03 1.23 -5.69
N ARG A 328 -6.05 2.24 -6.56
CA ARG A 328 -7.23 3.08 -6.85
C ARG A 328 -7.83 3.85 -5.66
N GLY A 329 -7.25 3.75 -4.47
CA GLY A 329 -7.67 4.46 -3.26
C GLY A 329 -6.90 5.76 -2.98
N ALA A 330 -7.23 6.37 -1.84
CA ALA A 330 -6.52 7.50 -1.25
C ALA A 330 -5.93 7.08 0.11
N ALA A 331 -4.65 7.36 0.34
CA ALA A 331 -3.98 6.98 1.58
C ALA A 331 -3.03 8.07 2.10
N GLU A 332 -3.08 8.27 3.41
CA GLU A 332 -2.17 9.13 4.16
C GLU A 332 -1.48 8.29 5.26
N VAL A 333 -0.14 8.28 5.28
CA VAL A 333 0.67 7.41 6.15
C VAL A 333 1.77 8.24 6.83
N GLY A 334 1.69 8.40 8.14
CA GLY A 334 2.66 9.14 8.95
C GLY A 334 3.38 8.26 9.96
N ASP A 335 4.58 8.67 10.35
CA ASP A 335 5.20 8.28 11.63
C ASP A 335 5.28 6.75 11.84
N SER A 336 5.51 6.01 10.74
CA SER A 336 5.32 4.55 10.67
C SER A 336 6.62 3.82 10.27
N THR A 337 6.61 2.49 10.34
CA THR A 337 7.76 1.65 9.95
C THR A 337 7.34 0.47 9.09
N PHE A 338 7.95 0.33 7.91
CA PHE A 338 7.81 -0.80 6.99
C PHE A 338 9.13 -1.57 6.92
N ARG A 339 9.20 -2.75 7.57
CA ARG A 339 10.45 -3.53 7.66
C ARG A 339 10.32 -5.00 7.24
N GLN A 340 11.34 -5.52 6.56
CA GLN A 340 11.46 -6.95 6.19
C GLN A 340 10.27 -7.51 5.37
N ASN A 341 9.47 -6.65 4.74
CA ASN A 341 8.32 -7.08 3.94
C ASN A 341 8.75 -7.51 2.53
N GLN A 342 7.97 -8.37 1.89
CA GLN A 342 8.27 -8.97 0.58
C GLN A 342 7.12 -8.83 -0.42
N ALA A 343 7.43 -8.43 -1.67
CA ALA A 343 6.47 -8.42 -2.79
C ALA A 343 7.17 -8.69 -4.13
N ALA A 344 6.42 -8.76 -5.25
CA ALA A 344 7.04 -8.60 -6.57
C ALA A 344 7.35 -7.11 -6.85
N GLN A 345 6.47 -6.19 -6.44
CA GLN A 345 6.68 -4.74 -6.59
C GLN A 345 6.36 -3.99 -5.29
N GLY A 346 7.29 -3.16 -4.81
CA GLY A 346 7.13 -2.41 -3.56
C GLY A 346 7.16 -3.33 -2.34
N GLY A 347 8.36 -3.70 -1.88
CA GLY A 347 8.51 -4.65 -0.78
C GLY A 347 7.82 -4.14 0.50
N GLY A 348 8.08 -2.90 0.88
CA GLY A 348 7.36 -2.21 1.95
C GLY A 348 6.04 -1.60 1.48
N ILE A 349 6.12 -0.65 0.54
CA ILE A 349 4.98 0.19 0.10
C ILE A 349 4.79 0.11 -1.42
N ALA A 350 3.53 -0.01 -1.85
CA ALA A 350 3.10 0.04 -3.24
C ALA A 350 1.98 1.07 -3.45
N SER A 351 2.07 1.88 -4.51
CA SER A 351 1.04 2.86 -4.91
C SER A 351 0.74 2.73 -6.41
N PHE A 352 -0.49 2.34 -6.76
CA PHE A 352 -0.88 1.92 -8.11
C PHE A 352 -2.21 2.56 -8.55
N SER A 353 -2.18 3.37 -9.61
CA SER A 353 -3.32 4.18 -10.09
C SER A 353 -4.06 4.91 -8.95
N ALA A 354 -3.30 5.45 -7.99
CA ALA A 354 -3.76 5.89 -6.68
C ALA A 354 -3.13 7.24 -6.26
N ARG A 355 -3.62 7.79 -5.14
CA ARG A 355 -3.03 8.97 -4.47
C ARG A 355 -2.55 8.60 -3.08
N THR A 356 -1.26 8.76 -2.82
CA THR A 356 -0.63 8.37 -1.56
C THR A 356 0.28 9.48 -1.06
N ARG A 357 0.13 9.87 0.21
CA ARG A 357 1.13 10.69 0.92
C ARG A 357 1.75 9.85 2.03
N VAL A 358 3.07 9.83 2.11
CA VAL A 358 3.82 9.20 3.20
C VAL A 358 4.78 10.23 3.79
N TRP A 359 4.81 10.35 5.11
CA TRP A 359 5.74 11.25 5.79
C TRP A 359 6.40 10.61 7.02
N ASP A 360 7.60 11.10 7.34
CA ASP A 360 8.34 10.85 8.59
C ASP A 360 8.37 9.35 8.97
N THR A 361 8.59 8.50 7.96
CA THR A 361 8.38 7.04 7.99
C THR A 361 9.64 6.29 7.55
N GLU A 362 9.94 5.17 8.21
CA GLU A 362 11.03 4.27 7.85
C GLU A 362 10.59 3.15 6.88
N VAL A 363 11.39 2.88 5.84
CA VAL A 363 11.22 1.76 4.91
C VAL A 363 12.54 0.99 4.83
N VAL A 364 12.64 -0.13 5.57
CA VAL A 364 13.92 -0.76 5.95
C VAL A 364 13.99 -2.24 5.58
N GLY A 365 15.02 -2.63 4.82
CA GLY A 365 15.33 -4.05 4.62
C GLY A 365 14.23 -4.86 3.92
N ASN A 366 13.34 -4.19 3.19
CA ASN A 366 12.28 -4.86 2.42
C ASN A 366 12.87 -5.41 1.11
N THR A 367 12.24 -6.45 0.56
CA THR A 367 12.70 -7.12 -0.67
C THR A 367 11.60 -7.15 -1.72
N ALA A 368 11.94 -6.78 -2.96
CA ALA A 368 11.05 -6.93 -4.10
C ALA A 368 11.77 -7.40 -5.38
N GLU A 369 11.02 -7.63 -6.45
CA GLU A 369 11.61 -7.67 -7.78
C GLU A 369 11.86 -6.25 -8.31
N VAL A 370 10.92 -5.32 -8.09
CA VAL A 370 11.04 -3.91 -8.48
C VAL A 370 10.61 -3.00 -7.33
N GLY A 371 11.41 -1.98 -7.00
CA GLY A 371 11.12 -1.11 -5.86
C GLY A 371 11.25 -1.88 -4.54
N GLY A 372 12.48 -2.23 -4.15
CA GLY A 372 12.75 -3.07 -2.99
C GLY A 372 12.08 -2.54 -1.71
N GLY A 373 12.18 -1.23 -1.48
CA GLY A 373 11.40 -0.53 -0.46
C GLY A 373 10.03 -0.08 -0.97
N VAL A 374 10.02 0.75 -2.02
CA VAL A 374 8.83 1.47 -2.49
C VAL A 374 8.63 1.33 -4.00
N ALA A 375 7.40 1.08 -4.45
CA ALA A 375 7.00 1.14 -5.85
C ALA A 375 5.83 2.11 -6.08
N ASN A 376 5.97 2.98 -7.07
CA ASN A 376 4.93 3.86 -7.60
C ASN A 376 4.70 3.54 -9.08
N ALA A 377 3.47 3.23 -9.48
CA ALA A 377 3.13 2.98 -10.87
C ALA A 377 1.80 3.66 -11.24
N ASP A 378 1.79 4.48 -12.29
CA ASP A 378 0.59 5.19 -12.77
C ASP A 378 -0.09 6.04 -11.67
N ALA A 379 0.66 6.43 -10.64
CA ALA A 379 0.14 6.99 -9.40
C ALA A 379 0.88 8.27 -8.98
N THR A 380 0.23 9.03 -8.09
CA THR A 380 0.82 10.18 -7.42
C THR A 380 1.24 9.78 -6.01
N LEU A 381 2.54 9.75 -5.75
CA LEU A 381 3.13 9.43 -4.46
C LEU A 381 3.96 10.61 -3.95
N ALA A 382 3.56 11.21 -2.83
CA ALA A 382 4.33 12.26 -2.17
C ALA A 382 5.05 11.68 -0.95
N LEU A 383 6.37 11.79 -0.92
CA LEU A 383 7.25 11.29 0.14
C LEU A 383 7.97 12.47 0.82
N ARG A 384 7.84 12.62 2.13
CA ARG A 384 8.53 13.65 2.94
C ARG A 384 9.22 13.02 4.16
N GLY A 385 10.42 13.44 4.54
CA GLY A 385 11.03 12.96 5.80
C GLY A 385 11.31 11.45 5.84
N MET A 386 11.41 10.80 4.67
CA MET A 386 11.47 9.34 4.60
C MET A 386 12.88 8.81 4.86
N THR A 387 13.00 7.69 5.56
CA THR A 387 14.25 6.91 5.63
C THR A 387 14.08 5.59 4.86
N VAL A 388 14.48 5.56 3.60
CA VAL A 388 14.41 4.39 2.72
C VAL A 388 15.79 3.73 2.65
N ARG A 389 15.99 2.64 3.37
CA ARG A 389 17.33 2.05 3.55
C ARG A 389 17.40 0.53 3.54
N ASP A 390 18.57 0.03 3.17
CA ASP A 390 18.93 -1.38 3.27
C ASP A 390 18.00 -2.32 2.44
N ASN A 391 17.16 -1.76 1.55
CA ASN A 391 16.18 -2.52 0.76
C ASN A 391 16.81 -3.15 -0.49
N VAL A 392 16.24 -4.26 -0.96
CA VAL A 392 16.80 -5.07 -2.05
C VAL A 392 15.79 -5.30 -3.19
N ALA A 393 16.18 -4.96 -4.42
CA ALA A 393 15.47 -5.33 -5.64
C ALA A 393 16.21 -6.43 -6.41
N THR A 394 15.52 -7.51 -6.81
CA THR A 394 16.10 -8.54 -7.70
C THR A 394 16.13 -8.10 -9.17
N ARG A 395 15.41 -7.03 -9.52
CA ARG A 395 15.54 -6.25 -10.75
C ARG A 395 15.83 -4.77 -10.38
N ASN A 396 14.98 -3.82 -10.74
CA ASN A 396 15.29 -2.39 -10.71
C ASN A 396 14.75 -1.66 -9.45
N GLY A 397 15.40 -0.56 -9.06
CA GLY A 397 14.92 0.30 -7.97
C GLY A 397 15.11 -0.35 -6.61
N GLY A 398 16.34 -0.43 -6.11
CA GLY A 398 16.65 -1.07 -4.83
C GLY A 398 15.89 -0.41 -3.67
N GLY A 399 15.95 0.91 -3.57
CA GLY A 399 15.14 1.70 -2.64
C GLY A 399 13.75 1.96 -3.19
N ILE A 400 13.68 2.74 -4.29
CA ILE A 400 12.44 3.28 -4.85
C ILE A 400 12.37 2.99 -6.36
N SER A 401 11.19 2.64 -6.85
CA SER A 401 10.86 2.58 -8.29
C SER A 401 9.66 3.46 -8.60
N ALA A 402 9.76 4.28 -9.67
CA ALA A 402 8.68 5.11 -10.17
C ALA A 402 8.47 4.87 -11.68
N VAL A 403 7.28 4.42 -12.07
CA VAL A 403 6.92 4.07 -13.45
C VAL A 403 5.63 4.80 -13.88
N LYS A 404 5.67 5.56 -14.97
CA LYS A 404 4.51 6.29 -15.53
C LYS A 404 3.76 7.20 -14.52
N GLY A 405 4.41 7.70 -13.48
CA GLY A 405 3.76 8.41 -12.37
C GLY A 405 4.43 9.72 -11.96
N LEU A 406 3.89 10.33 -10.91
CA LEU A 406 4.51 11.45 -10.19
C LEU A 406 4.98 10.94 -8.83
N LEU A 407 6.28 11.11 -8.53
CA LEU A 407 6.83 10.83 -7.21
C LEU A 407 7.57 12.06 -6.71
N THR A 408 7.10 12.72 -5.65
CA THR A 408 7.91 13.77 -4.98
C THR A 408 8.68 13.15 -3.84
N LEU A 409 9.94 13.57 -3.66
CA LEU A 409 10.81 13.10 -2.59
C LEU A 409 11.49 14.32 -1.95
N ASP A 410 10.94 14.75 -0.82
CA ASP A 410 11.37 15.94 -0.09
C ASP A 410 11.96 15.53 1.27
N GLU A 411 13.00 16.19 1.76
CA GLU A 411 13.54 16.02 3.14
C GLU A 411 13.94 14.58 3.52
N SER A 412 14.33 13.74 2.54
CA SER A 412 14.43 12.29 2.73
C SER A 412 15.86 11.76 2.63
N VAL A 413 16.06 10.51 3.08
CA VAL A 413 17.31 9.76 2.95
C VAL A 413 17.03 8.42 2.27
N VAL A 414 17.64 8.20 1.11
CA VAL A 414 17.60 6.94 0.36
C VAL A 414 19.01 6.35 0.34
N ARG A 415 19.31 5.41 1.25
CA ARG A 415 20.68 4.95 1.48
C ARG A 415 20.88 3.44 1.55
N ALA A 416 22.06 2.97 1.12
CA ALA A 416 22.48 1.56 1.22
C ALA A 416 21.51 0.54 0.57
N ASN A 417 20.65 0.97 -0.35
CA ASN A 417 19.73 0.08 -1.06
C ASN A 417 20.44 -0.58 -2.25
N VAL A 418 20.02 -1.80 -2.61
CA VAL A 418 20.69 -2.63 -3.61
C VAL A 418 19.72 -3.09 -4.71
N ALA A 419 20.06 -2.84 -5.97
CA ALA A 419 19.38 -3.39 -7.14
C ALA A 419 20.29 -4.37 -7.87
N ARG A 420 19.78 -5.57 -8.21
CA ARG A 420 20.43 -6.48 -9.17
C ARG A 420 20.22 -6.07 -10.63
N GLY A 421 19.30 -5.14 -10.88
CA GLY A 421 19.16 -4.36 -12.10
C GLY A 421 19.62 -2.92 -11.88
N ASN A 422 18.96 -1.98 -12.56
CA ASN A 422 19.30 -0.55 -12.55
C ASN A 422 18.67 0.21 -11.38
N GLY A 423 19.27 1.35 -10.99
CA GLY A 423 18.71 2.22 -9.96
C GLY A 423 18.85 1.62 -8.56
N GLY A 424 20.06 1.64 -7.99
CA GLY A 424 20.27 1.14 -6.63
C GLY A 424 19.42 1.89 -5.60
N GLY A 425 19.49 3.23 -5.62
CA GLY A 425 18.62 4.11 -4.84
C GLY A 425 17.25 4.27 -5.50
N LEU A 426 17.21 4.97 -6.63
CA LEU A 426 16.00 5.29 -7.38
C LEU A 426 16.06 4.72 -8.81
N TYR A 427 14.98 4.05 -9.25
CA TYR A 427 14.70 3.76 -10.65
C TYR A 427 13.50 4.59 -11.12
N VAL A 428 13.63 5.27 -12.26
CA VAL A 428 12.63 6.19 -12.80
C VAL A 428 12.40 5.90 -14.27
N GLU A 429 11.15 5.61 -14.64
CA GLU A 429 10.74 5.35 -16.01
C GLU A 429 9.44 6.10 -16.32
N GLN A 430 9.41 6.90 -17.39
CA GLN A 430 8.19 7.62 -17.82
C GLN A 430 7.53 8.48 -16.72
N SER A 431 8.30 8.89 -15.72
CA SER A 431 7.81 9.56 -14.50
C SER A 431 8.46 10.93 -14.31
N ASN A 432 7.80 11.79 -13.54
CA ASN A 432 8.38 13.04 -13.03
C ASN A 432 8.75 12.87 -11.55
N VAL A 433 10.01 13.15 -11.22
CA VAL A 433 10.56 12.96 -9.87
C VAL A 433 11.35 14.19 -9.42
N PRO A 434 10.70 15.20 -8.82
CA PRO A 434 11.39 16.23 -8.05
C PRO A 434 11.92 15.64 -6.74
N VAL A 435 13.21 15.80 -6.53
CA VAL A 435 13.97 15.38 -5.35
C VAL A 435 14.53 16.64 -4.69
N ARG A 436 14.13 16.93 -3.45
CA ARG A 436 14.51 18.17 -2.74
C ARG A 436 15.08 17.89 -1.37
N ARG A 437 16.16 18.60 -1.00
CA ARG A 437 16.82 18.52 0.32
C ARG A 437 16.95 17.07 0.80
N THR A 438 17.36 16.21 -0.12
CA THR A 438 17.32 14.75 0.03
C THR A 438 18.69 14.17 -0.26
N GLU A 439 19.06 13.14 0.52
CA GLU A 439 20.29 12.38 0.34
C GLU A 439 20.01 11.05 -0.37
N VAL A 440 20.74 10.76 -1.44
CA VAL A 440 20.75 9.48 -2.15
C VAL A 440 22.17 8.93 -2.09
N SER A 441 22.48 8.09 -1.10
CA SER A 441 23.86 7.72 -0.78
C SER A 441 24.17 6.24 -0.57
N GLY A 442 25.37 5.83 -0.97
CA GLY A 442 25.86 4.46 -0.73
C GLY A 442 25.03 3.34 -1.38
N ASN A 443 24.14 3.66 -2.33
CA ASN A 443 23.28 2.68 -2.98
C ASN A 443 24.04 1.92 -4.09
N GLY A 444 23.66 0.67 -4.33
CA GLY A 444 24.37 -0.26 -5.21
C GLY A 444 23.51 -0.82 -6.34
N ALA A 445 23.89 -0.57 -7.59
CA ALA A 445 23.44 -1.33 -8.76
C ALA A 445 24.49 -2.42 -9.05
N VAL A 446 24.18 -3.68 -8.72
CA VAL A 446 25.17 -4.78 -8.64
C VAL A 446 25.06 -5.83 -9.75
N GLY A 447 24.11 -5.69 -10.67
CA GLY A 447 23.98 -6.59 -11.83
C GLY A 447 25.06 -6.36 -12.88
N ALA A 448 25.47 -7.41 -13.61
CA ALA A 448 26.52 -7.37 -14.63
C ALA A 448 26.33 -6.32 -15.75
N THR A 449 25.08 -5.88 -15.98
CA THR A 449 24.70 -4.87 -16.97
C THR A 449 24.15 -3.57 -16.36
N SER A 450 24.18 -3.45 -15.03
CA SER A 450 23.46 -2.40 -14.30
C SER A 450 24.20 -1.06 -14.23
N ALA A 451 23.43 0.03 -14.30
CA ALA A 451 23.88 1.42 -14.23
C ALA A 451 22.95 2.27 -13.34
N GLY A 452 23.45 3.42 -12.88
CA GLY A 452 22.74 4.32 -11.97
C GLY A 452 22.62 3.72 -10.57
N GLY A 453 23.75 3.61 -9.86
CA GLY A 453 23.78 3.17 -8.47
C GLY A 453 22.94 4.07 -7.58
N GLY A 454 23.05 5.39 -7.73
CA GLY A 454 22.21 6.37 -7.05
C GLY A 454 20.84 6.46 -7.71
N ILE A 455 20.80 7.00 -8.93
CA ILE A 455 19.58 7.24 -9.71
C ILE A 455 19.76 6.67 -11.12
N HIS A 456 18.82 5.85 -11.57
CA HIS A 456 18.68 5.47 -12.97
C HIS A 456 17.36 6.01 -13.52
N ALA A 457 17.41 6.83 -14.56
CA ALA A 457 16.23 7.51 -15.07
C ALA A 457 16.14 7.50 -16.60
N THR A 458 15.00 7.04 -17.12
CA THR A 458 14.72 6.86 -18.55
C THR A 458 13.38 7.50 -18.96
N SER A 459 13.39 8.30 -20.03
CA SER A 459 12.19 8.85 -20.70
C SER A 459 11.21 9.63 -19.80
N GLY A 460 11.71 10.50 -18.93
CA GLY A 460 10.91 11.28 -17.98
C GLY A 460 11.61 12.57 -17.51
N GLN A 461 11.38 12.97 -16.26
CA GLN A 461 12.08 14.09 -15.62
C GLN A 461 12.57 13.71 -14.22
N VAL A 462 13.82 14.06 -13.90
CA VAL A 462 14.35 14.06 -12.53
C VAL A 462 14.89 15.45 -12.27
N SER A 463 14.50 16.06 -11.14
CA SER A 463 14.95 17.40 -10.78
C SER A 463 15.53 17.39 -9.37
N LEU A 464 16.83 17.68 -9.22
CA LEU A 464 17.54 17.74 -7.95
C LEU A 464 17.58 19.20 -7.47
N PHE A 465 17.12 19.43 -6.24
CA PHE A 465 17.15 20.73 -5.58
C PHE A 465 17.79 20.62 -4.19
N ALA A 466 18.87 21.35 -3.92
CA ALA A 466 19.67 21.28 -2.68
C ALA A 466 19.90 19.83 -2.19
N SER A 467 20.17 18.90 -3.10
CA SER A 467 20.15 17.44 -2.85
C SER A 467 21.50 16.79 -3.15
N GLN A 468 21.79 15.67 -2.49
CA GLN A 468 23.08 14.99 -2.57
C GLN A 468 22.93 13.60 -3.18
N VAL A 469 23.68 13.30 -4.24
CA VAL A 469 23.79 11.95 -4.83
C VAL A 469 25.24 11.49 -4.71
N THR A 470 25.60 10.80 -3.62
CA THR A 470 27.02 10.55 -3.29
C THR A 470 27.37 9.13 -2.87
N GLY A 471 28.59 8.68 -3.18
CA GLY A 471 29.09 7.37 -2.73
C GLY A 471 28.36 6.16 -3.33
N ASN A 472 27.51 6.35 -4.34
CA ASN A 472 26.75 5.26 -4.96
C ASN A 472 27.62 4.46 -5.94
N ARG A 473 27.34 3.17 -6.09
CA ARG A 473 28.10 2.25 -6.95
C ARG A 473 27.21 1.59 -8.00
N ALA A 474 27.70 1.49 -9.23
CA ALA A 474 27.16 0.64 -10.28
C ALA A 474 28.25 -0.27 -10.85
N VAL A 475 27.85 -1.33 -11.58
CA VAL A 475 28.80 -2.16 -12.35
C VAL A 475 29.18 -1.49 -13.67
N ARG A 476 28.24 -0.80 -14.32
CA ARG A 476 28.47 -0.01 -15.55
C ARG A 476 28.32 1.48 -15.29
N ASN A 477 28.93 2.27 -16.16
CA ASN A 477 28.83 3.72 -16.09
C ASN A 477 27.38 4.20 -16.36
N PRO A 478 26.91 5.24 -15.68
CA PRO A 478 27.49 5.89 -14.49
C PRO A 478 27.05 5.24 -13.17
N GLY A 479 27.79 5.54 -12.10
CA GLY A 479 27.49 5.17 -10.72
C GLY A 479 26.50 6.08 -10.02
N GLY A 480 26.56 7.38 -10.28
CA GLY A 480 25.70 8.39 -9.65
C GLY A 480 24.32 8.45 -10.31
N VAL A 481 24.20 9.27 -11.35
CA VAL A 481 22.94 9.51 -12.07
C VAL A 481 23.09 9.07 -13.53
N HIS A 482 22.33 8.04 -13.94
CA HIS A 482 22.17 7.63 -15.33
C HIS A 482 20.93 8.29 -15.94
N ALA A 483 21.12 9.04 -17.04
CA ALA A 483 20.05 9.73 -17.76
C ALA A 483 19.95 9.28 -19.23
N ASN A 484 18.77 8.82 -19.67
CA ASN A 484 18.49 8.43 -21.05
C ASN A 484 17.13 8.98 -21.53
N LYS A 485 17.13 9.84 -22.57
CA LYS A 485 15.92 10.55 -23.06
C LYS A 485 15.21 11.32 -21.94
N LEU A 486 15.98 11.79 -20.96
CA LEU A 486 15.51 12.37 -19.71
C LEU A 486 15.72 13.87 -19.70
N ARG A 487 14.80 14.63 -19.10
CA ARG A 487 15.11 15.99 -18.63
C ARG A 487 15.67 15.90 -17.21
N ALA A 488 16.99 16.01 -17.08
CA ALA A 488 17.65 16.18 -15.80
C ALA A 488 17.80 17.68 -15.50
N ALA A 489 17.23 18.15 -14.40
CA ALA A 489 17.50 19.47 -13.85
C ALA A 489 18.28 19.31 -12.54
N VAL A 490 19.35 20.07 -12.37
CA VAL A 490 20.18 20.05 -11.16
C VAL A 490 20.47 21.52 -10.84
N ASP A 491 20.05 21.97 -9.65
CA ASP A 491 20.30 23.33 -9.20
C ASP A 491 21.77 23.55 -8.78
N ASP A 492 22.09 24.78 -8.38
CA ASP A 492 23.46 25.14 -8.01
C ASP A 492 23.90 24.60 -6.65
N GLU A 493 22.94 24.23 -5.78
CA GLU A 493 23.16 23.71 -4.42
C GLU A 493 23.25 22.17 -4.35
N SER A 494 22.82 21.46 -5.40
CA SER A 494 22.89 19.99 -5.46
C SER A 494 24.29 19.48 -5.83
N VAL A 495 24.66 18.35 -5.22
CA VAL A 495 26.01 17.74 -5.31
C VAL A 495 25.89 16.32 -5.86
N ILE A 496 26.70 15.97 -6.87
CA ILE A 496 26.76 14.61 -7.43
C ILE A 496 28.22 14.17 -7.46
N ALA A 497 28.69 13.62 -6.34
CA ALA A 497 30.12 13.41 -6.09
C ALA A 497 30.46 12.02 -5.52
N ARG A 498 31.70 11.57 -5.72
CA ARG A 498 32.25 10.32 -5.16
C ARG A 498 31.48 9.04 -5.56
N ASN A 499 30.77 9.04 -6.70
CA ASN A 499 30.07 7.85 -7.19
C ASN A 499 30.98 7.00 -8.11
N GLN A 500 30.76 5.68 -8.16
CA GLN A 500 31.60 4.72 -8.88
C GLN A 500 30.78 3.91 -9.91
N PRO A 501 31.24 3.77 -11.17
CA PRO A 501 32.58 4.16 -11.64
C PRO A 501 32.71 5.66 -11.93
N THR A 502 31.60 6.36 -12.18
CA THR A 502 31.56 7.80 -12.51
C THR A 502 30.31 8.47 -11.90
N ASN A 503 30.27 9.81 -11.86
CA ASN A 503 29.10 10.57 -11.40
C ASN A 503 27.93 10.51 -12.40
N CYS A 504 28.07 11.10 -13.59
CA CYS A 504 27.10 10.97 -14.70
C CYS A 504 27.72 10.57 -16.05
N GLU A 505 29.04 10.56 -16.16
CA GLU A 505 29.76 10.24 -17.40
C GLU A 505 29.40 8.82 -17.88
N GLY A 506 29.02 8.70 -19.16
CA GLY A 506 28.44 7.49 -19.73
C GLY A 506 26.90 7.52 -19.85
N SER A 507 26.23 8.54 -19.31
CA SER A 507 24.81 8.77 -19.59
C SER A 507 24.56 9.10 -21.07
N PRO A 508 23.59 8.45 -21.75
CA PRO A 508 23.16 8.82 -23.11
C PRO A 508 22.60 10.24 -23.25
N THR A 509 22.22 10.88 -22.16
CA THR A 509 21.75 12.28 -22.12
C THR A 509 22.59 13.05 -21.10
N SER A 510 23.03 14.25 -21.45
CA SER A 510 23.83 15.09 -20.56
C SER A 510 23.05 15.49 -19.31
N VAL A 511 23.72 15.41 -18.16
CA VAL A 511 23.20 15.87 -16.86
C VAL A 511 23.93 17.16 -16.52
N GLY A 512 23.19 18.27 -16.44
CA GLY A 512 23.74 19.56 -16.02
C GLY A 512 24.35 19.49 -14.62
N SER A 513 25.38 20.30 -14.37
CA SER A 513 26.01 20.49 -13.04
C SER A 513 26.57 19.23 -12.33
N CYS A 514 26.66 18.07 -12.99
CA CYS A 514 27.05 16.78 -12.36
C CYS A 514 28.54 16.65 -11.93
N PHE A 515 29.32 17.72 -11.99
CA PHE A 515 30.75 17.72 -11.61
C PHE A 515 31.02 18.57 -10.36
N ARG A 516 30.00 18.78 -9.51
CA ARG A 516 30.08 19.43 -8.19
C ARG A 516 30.02 18.39 -7.07
#